data_AF-A0A3S1ZW46-F1
#
_entry.id   AF-A0A3S1ZW46-F1
#
_cell.length_a   1.000
_cell.length_b   1.000
_cell.length_c   1.000
_cell.angle_alpha   90.00
_cell.angle_beta   90.00
_cell.angle_gamma   90.00
#
_symmetry.space_group_name_H-M   'P 1'
#
loop_
_entity.id
_entity.type
_entity.pdbx_description
1 polymer ?
#
loop_
_entity_poly.entity_id
_entity_poly.type
_entity_poly.pdbx_seq_one_letter_code
_entity_poly.pdbx_strand_id
1 'polypeptide(L)'
;ARLIGKIGVLRGDVEEIGVAEPRRALRAALVGEALRPAETTELWAETRAGFPASDIAGAFAEVTLLEAASERDEAVAIAVALRRAVEQPGQRAALVTGDRALARRVSIELQRFGVVADDSGGTPLANTPAASLLRLALEALFRPGDPVGLLSLLKHPLLGLGLERADVRHAAELIELVALRGGTGRPDIVSLPELFEARLTGLGGGSRQPFWFSRLTVRSIETARNLLERLKQALAPLAAFRGRDDADLAALVRASVVTLENLGRTADGGLGELYAGDAGEKLAELLRGLVAASASLSFAATEWPDIMAALIAPETVKPAQGTDRNIAIWGALEARLQTVDTLVIGGLNEGVWPRKPESDRFMSRLMKT
;
A
#
# COMPACT_ATOMS: atom_id res chain seq x y z
N ALA A 1 23.89 -25.84 11.61
CA ALA A 1 25.25 -26.37 11.86
C ALA A 1 26.22 -25.32 12.39
N ARG A 2 26.27 -24.08 11.87
CA ARG A 2 27.18 -23.03 12.39
C ARG A 2 27.00 -22.70 13.89
N LEU A 3 25.77 -22.74 14.41
CA LEU A 3 25.49 -22.43 15.82
C LEU A 3 26.04 -23.50 16.78
N ILE A 4 25.72 -24.78 16.54
CA ILE A 4 26.20 -25.90 17.38
C ILE A 4 27.74 -26.02 17.39
N GLY A 5 28.39 -25.77 16.26
CA GLY A 5 29.86 -25.74 16.19
C GLY A 5 30.48 -24.60 16.99
N LYS A 6 29.79 -23.46 17.15
CA LYS A 6 30.22 -22.37 18.03
C LYS A 6 29.99 -22.67 19.52
N ILE A 7 28.97 -23.47 19.83
CA ILE A 7 28.61 -23.85 21.21
C ILE A 7 29.40 -25.10 21.66
N GLY A 8 30.17 -25.74 20.77
CA GLY A 8 30.97 -26.92 21.08
C GLY A 8 30.17 -28.23 21.15
N VAL A 9 28.99 -28.26 20.53
CA VAL A 9 28.05 -29.40 20.54
C VAL A 9 28.12 -30.13 19.21
N LEU A 10 28.22 -31.46 19.23
CA LEU A 10 28.20 -32.29 18.02
C LEU A 10 26.77 -32.41 17.48
N ARG A 11 26.61 -32.68 16.18
CA ARG A 11 25.27 -32.91 15.59
C ARG A 11 24.53 -34.05 16.29
N GLY A 12 25.24 -35.10 16.72
CA GLY A 12 24.66 -36.26 17.40
C GLY A 12 24.21 -35.98 18.83
N ASP A 13 24.64 -34.87 19.42
CA ASP A 13 24.24 -34.46 20.77
C ASP A 13 22.92 -33.68 20.78
N VAL A 14 22.37 -33.36 19.59
CA VAL A 14 21.08 -32.68 19.45
C VAL A 14 19.98 -33.73 19.40
N GLU A 15 19.27 -33.87 20.50
CA GLU A 15 18.11 -34.78 20.60
C GLU A 15 16.90 -34.22 19.84
N GLU A 16 16.20 -35.09 19.10
CA GLU A 16 14.98 -34.73 18.40
C GLU A 16 13.79 -34.80 19.37
N ILE A 17 13.16 -33.66 19.64
CA ILE A 17 12.07 -33.54 20.63
C ILE A 17 10.72 -34.10 20.16
N GLY A 18 10.65 -34.69 18.97
CA GLY A 18 9.45 -35.30 18.44
C GLY A 18 9.69 -36.00 17.10
N VAL A 19 8.91 -37.05 16.82
CA VAL A 19 9.00 -37.79 15.56
C VAL A 19 7.99 -37.21 14.57
N ALA A 20 8.47 -36.76 13.41
CA ALA A 20 7.60 -36.31 12.34
C ALA A 20 6.82 -37.49 11.73
N GLU A 21 5.56 -37.25 11.34
CA GLU A 21 4.78 -38.26 10.62
C GLU A 21 5.54 -38.74 9.35
N PRO A 22 5.52 -40.04 9.03
CA PRO A 22 6.31 -40.60 7.93
C PRO A 22 6.15 -39.87 6.60
N ARG A 23 4.91 -39.47 6.25
CA ARG A 23 4.62 -38.71 5.01
C ARG A 23 5.26 -37.33 5.02
N ARG A 24 5.28 -36.65 6.18
CA ARG A 24 5.91 -35.32 6.34
C ARG A 24 7.43 -35.42 6.30
N ALA A 25 8.00 -36.42 6.96
CA ALA A 25 9.45 -36.69 6.93
C ALA A 25 9.93 -36.97 5.50
N LEU A 26 9.20 -37.82 4.78
CA LEU A 26 9.49 -38.14 3.37
C LEU A 26 9.36 -36.91 2.46
N ARG A 27 8.32 -36.09 2.64
CA ARG A 27 8.14 -34.83 1.90
C ARG A 27 9.28 -33.85 2.17
N ALA A 28 9.71 -33.72 3.43
CA ALA A 28 10.83 -32.86 3.80
C ALA A 28 12.14 -33.33 3.14
N ALA A 29 12.39 -34.64 3.10
CA ALA A 29 13.54 -35.20 2.40
C ALA A 29 13.49 -34.92 0.88
N LEU A 30 12.33 -35.12 0.24
CA LEU A 30 12.12 -34.83 -1.19
C LEU A 30 12.33 -33.35 -1.52
N VAL A 31 11.76 -32.44 -0.73
CA VAL A 31 11.94 -30.99 -0.90
C VAL A 31 13.39 -30.59 -0.64
N GLY A 32 14.05 -31.21 0.34
CA GLY A 32 15.48 -31.01 0.61
C GLY A 32 16.36 -31.38 -0.59
N GLU A 33 16.08 -32.49 -1.25
CA GLU A 33 16.77 -32.88 -2.48
C GLU A 33 16.45 -31.93 -3.64
N ALA A 34 15.19 -31.49 -3.81
CA ALA A 34 14.82 -30.53 -4.85
C ALA A 34 15.52 -29.15 -4.68
N LEU A 35 15.79 -28.75 -3.44
CA LEU A 35 16.47 -27.50 -3.09
C LEU A 35 17.97 -27.67 -2.81
N ARG A 36 18.57 -28.76 -3.30
CA ARG A 36 19.99 -29.08 -3.14
C ARG A 36 20.87 -27.91 -3.64
N PRO A 37 21.96 -27.57 -2.90
CA PRO A 37 22.91 -26.55 -3.35
C PRO A 37 23.51 -26.91 -4.71
N ALA A 38 23.78 -25.88 -5.53
CA ALA A 38 24.27 -26.03 -6.89
C ALA A 38 25.54 -26.88 -6.97
N GLU A 39 26.41 -26.77 -5.96
CA GLU A 39 27.70 -27.45 -5.84
C GLU A 39 27.61 -28.97 -5.65
N THR A 40 26.41 -29.50 -5.39
CA THR A 40 26.21 -30.94 -5.12
C THR A 40 25.16 -31.59 -6.02
N THR A 41 24.70 -30.88 -7.05
CA THR A 41 23.60 -31.30 -7.95
C THR A 41 23.86 -32.61 -8.68
N GLU A 42 25.12 -33.01 -8.85
CA GLU A 42 25.53 -34.30 -9.40
C GLU A 42 24.97 -35.50 -8.63
N LEU A 43 24.70 -35.33 -7.33
CA LEU A 43 24.17 -36.38 -6.46
C LEU A 43 22.69 -36.70 -6.69
N TRP A 44 21.95 -35.90 -7.48
CA TRP A 44 20.54 -36.17 -7.78
C TRP A 44 20.30 -37.53 -8.45
N ALA A 45 21.22 -37.97 -9.31
CA ALA A 45 21.08 -39.26 -9.99
C ALA A 45 21.12 -40.43 -8.99
N GLU A 46 21.94 -40.30 -7.95
CA GLU A 46 22.09 -41.31 -6.89
C GLU A 46 20.91 -41.26 -5.91
N THR A 47 20.54 -40.08 -5.43
CA THR A 47 19.49 -39.93 -4.42
C THR A 47 18.10 -40.24 -4.97
N ARG A 48 17.85 -40.01 -6.26
CA ARG A 48 16.57 -40.32 -6.92
C ARG A 48 16.19 -41.80 -6.80
N ALA A 49 17.16 -42.72 -6.80
CA ALA A 49 16.90 -44.15 -6.63
C ALA A 49 16.31 -44.49 -5.25
N GLY A 50 16.54 -43.64 -4.25
CA GLY A 50 15.99 -43.77 -2.89
C GLY A 50 14.55 -43.30 -2.72
N PHE A 51 13.91 -42.77 -3.77
CA PHE A 51 12.53 -42.29 -3.73
C PHE A 51 11.66 -43.00 -4.79
N PRO A 52 11.10 -44.17 -4.47
CA PRO A 52 10.14 -44.86 -5.32
C PRO A 52 8.96 -43.96 -5.72
N ALA A 53 8.38 -44.19 -6.90
CA ALA A 53 7.25 -43.39 -7.38
C ALA A 53 6.03 -43.47 -6.44
N SER A 54 5.81 -44.63 -5.78
CA SER A 54 4.78 -44.81 -4.75
C SER A 54 4.97 -43.89 -3.56
N ASP A 55 6.22 -43.69 -3.15
CA ASP A 55 6.61 -42.91 -1.98
C ASP A 55 6.44 -41.42 -2.29
N ILE A 56 6.85 -40.99 -3.49
CA ILE A 56 6.62 -39.63 -3.98
C ILE A 56 5.10 -39.33 -4.05
N ALA A 57 4.32 -40.22 -4.66
CA ALA A 57 2.87 -40.07 -4.76
C ALA A 57 2.22 -40.02 -3.37
N GLY A 58 2.63 -40.89 -2.46
CA GLY A 58 2.17 -40.91 -1.08
C GLY A 58 2.53 -39.63 -0.31
N ALA A 59 3.75 -39.11 -0.48
CA ALA A 59 4.20 -37.89 0.18
C ALA A 59 3.40 -36.65 -0.26
N PHE A 60 2.97 -36.59 -1.52
CA PHE A 60 2.29 -35.45 -2.12
C PHE A 60 0.79 -35.65 -2.39
N ALA A 61 0.17 -36.75 -1.95
CA ALA A 61 -1.24 -37.03 -2.29
C ALA A 61 -2.24 -35.95 -1.81
N GLU A 62 -1.88 -35.14 -0.80
CA GLU A 62 -2.69 -34.03 -0.27
C GLU A 62 -2.19 -32.65 -0.75
N VAL A 63 -1.31 -32.65 -1.76
CA VAL A 63 -0.73 -31.43 -2.33
C VAL A 63 -1.23 -31.30 -3.76
N THR A 64 -1.69 -30.11 -4.12
CA THR A 64 -2.15 -29.79 -5.47
C THR A 64 -1.31 -28.64 -6.02
N LEU A 65 -0.85 -28.78 -7.26
CA LEU A 65 -0.25 -27.68 -8.02
C LEU A 65 -1.34 -27.01 -8.86
N LEU A 66 -1.40 -25.69 -8.79
CA LEU A 66 -2.30 -24.88 -9.60
C LEU A 66 -1.46 -23.87 -10.38
N GLU A 67 -1.55 -23.94 -11.71
CA GLU A 67 -0.94 -22.97 -12.62
C GLU A 67 -2.02 -21.98 -13.08
N ALA A 68 -1.86 -20.71 -12.72
CA ALA A 68 -2.79 -19.66 -13.09
C ALA A 68 -2.35 -18.96 -14.37
N ALA A 69 -3.31 -18.59 -15.23
CA ALA A 69 -3.01 -17.88 -16.48
C ALA A 69 -2.57 -16.42 -16.27
N SER A 70 -2.87 -15.85 -15.10
CA SER A 70 -2.48 -14.49 -14.72
C SER A 70 -2.38 -14.32 -13.20
N GLU A 71 -1.70 -13.26 -12.75
CA GLU A 71 -1.63 -12.88 -11.32
C GLU A 71 -3.01 -12.65 -10.70
N ARG A 72 -3.99 -12.25 -11.52
CA ARG A 72 -5.38 -12.06 -11.09
C ARG A 72 -6.08 -13.40 -10.88
N ASP A 73 -5.93 -14.32 -11.84
CA ASP A 73 -6.51 -15.66 -11.72
C ASP A 73 -5.90 -16.43 -10.54
N GLU A 74 -4.60 -16.23 -10.30
CA GLU A 74 -3.91 -16.76 -9.12
C GLU A 74 -4.55 -16.25 -7.83
N ALA A 75 -4.71 -14.92 -7.69
CA ALA A 75 -5.29 -14.33 -6.50
C ALA A 75 -6.72 -14.82 -6.24
N VAL A 76 -7.54 -14.94 -7.28
CA VAL A 76 -8.91 -15.46 -7.19
C VAL A 76 -8.92 -16.93 -6.78
N ALA A 77 -8.07 -17.77 -7.40
CA ALA A 77 -7.98 -19.19 -7.08
C ALA A 77 -7.56 -19.41 -5.62
N ILE A 78 -6.56 -18.66 -5.15
CA ILE A 78 -6.11 -18.67 -3.75
C ILE A 78 -7.26 -18.25 -2.83
N ALA A 79 -7.94 -17.13 -3.11
CA ALA A 79 -9.04 -16.64 -2.27
C ALA A 79 -10.18 -17.68 -2.15
N VAL A 80 -10.53 -18.36 -3.26
CA VAL A 80 -11.52 -19.44 -3.26
C VAL A 80 -11.04 -20.63 -2.43
N ALA A 81 -9.77 -21.04 -2.56
CA ALA A 81 -9.20 -22.15 -1.79
C ALA A 81 -9.21 -21.86 -0.28
N LEU A 82 -8.76 -20.66 0.13
CA LEU A 82 -8.77 -20.24 1.53
C LEU A 82 -10.19 -20.16 2.09
N ARG A 83 -11.13 -19.58 1.34
CA ARG A 83 -12.54 -19.50 1.75
C ARG A 83 -13.17 -20.87 1.93
N ARG A 84 -12.91 -21.81 1.01
CA ARG A 84 -13.38 -23.20 1.11
C ARG A 84 -12.80 -23.92 2.32
N ALA A 85 -11.51 -23.71 2.61
CA ALA A 85 -10.84 -24.36 3.73
C ALA A 85 -11.49 -24.00 5.09
N VAL A 86 -11.98 -22.78 5.24
CA VAL A 86 -12.63 -22.33 6.48
C VAL A 86 -14.16 -22.45 6.49
N GLU A 87 -14.76 -23.10 5.48
CA GLU A 87 -16.21 -23.39 5.49
C GLU A 87 -16.58 -24.34 6.65
N GLN A 88 -15.64 -25.20 7.07
CA GLN A 88 -15.82 -26.04 8.25
C GLN A 88 -15.44 -25.29 9.53
N PRO A 89 -16.32 -25.23 10.54
CA PRO A 89 -16.02 -24.55 11.80
C PRO A 89 -14.74 -25.10 12.47
N GLY A 90 -13.85 -24.19 12.87
CA GLY A 90 -12.62 -24.53 13.59
C GLY A 90 -11.41 -24.86 12.69
N GLN A 91 -11.58 -24.91 11.37
CA GLN A 91 -10.44 -25.03 10.46
C GLN A 91 -9.75 -23.67 10.27
N ARG A 92 -8.43 -23.71 10.13
CA ARG A 92 -7.60 -22.55 9.83
C ARG A 92 -6.88 -22.75 8.51
N ALA A 93 -6.77 -21.68 7.74
CA ALA A 93 -6.09 -21.63 6.47
C ALA A 93 -5.10 -20.46 6.44
N ALA A 94 -4.02 -20.59 5.68
CA ALA A 94 -3.12 -19.48 5.45
C ALA A 94 -2.55 -19.45 4.03
N LEU A 95 -2.36 -18.24 3.52
CA LEU A 95 -1.52 -17.96 2.36
C LEU A 95 -0.10 -17.63 2.84
N VAL A 96 0.90 -18.28 2.26
CA VAL A 96 2.31 -17.90 2.39
C VAL A 96 2.79 -17.37 1.05
N THR A 97 3.24 -16.13 1.02
CA THR A 97 3.83 -15.55 -0.19
C THR A 97 4.91 -14.52 0.13
N GLY A 98 5.99 -14.53 -0.65
CA GLY A 98 6.98 -13.45 -0.67
C GLY A 98 6.51 -12.22 -1.47
N ASP A 99 5.45 -12.36 -2.27
CA ASP A 99 4.91 -11.29 -3.11
C ASP A 99 3.83 -10.50 -2.37
N ARG A 100 4.18 -9.28 -1.94
CA ARG A 100 3.24 -8.37 -1.28
C ARG A 100 2.13 -7.89 -2.21
N ALA A 101 2.32 -7.87 -3.53
CA ALA A 101 1.26 -7.54 -4.48
C ALA A 101 0.22 -8.65 -4.56
N LEU A 102 0.66 -9.91 -4.61
CA LEU A 102 -0.23 -11.07 -4.53
C LEU A 102 -1.02 -11.10 -3.23
N ALA A 103 -0.36 -10.92 -2.08
CA ALA A 103 -1.02 -10.85 -0.77
C ALA A 103 -2.17 -9.82 -0.77
N ARG A 104 -1.90 -8.61 -1.25
CA ARG A 104 -2.91 -7.54 -1.36
C ARG A 104 -4.06 -7.91 -2.29
N ARG A 105 -3.78 -8.49 -3.46
CA ARG A 105 -4.83 -8.94 -4.39
C ARG A 105 -5.72 -10.01 -3.74
N VAL A 106 -5.13 -10.97 -3.06
CA VAL A 106 -5.87 -12.02 -2.33
C VAL A 106 -6.74 -11.41 -1.23
N SER A 107 -6.22 -10.47 -0.43
CA SER A 107 -7.02 -9.76 0.58
C SER A 107 -8.23 -9.06 -0.03
N ILE A 108 -8.08 -8.40 -1.18
CA ILE A 108 -9.18 -7.74 -1.89
C ILE A 108 -10.21 -8.78 -2.38
N GLU A 109 -9.77 -9.90 -2.96
CA GLU A 109 -10.69 -10.95 -3.42
C GLU A 109 -11.43 -11.62 -2.25
N LEU A 110 -10.77 -11.81 -1.11
CA LEU A 110 -11.41 -12.32 0.13
C LEU A 110 -12.47 -11.35 0.67
N GLN A 111 -12.23 -10.03 0.61
CA GLN A 111 -13.22 -9.03 1.00
C GLN A 111 -14.51 -9.13 0.17
N ARG A 112 -14.44 -9.55 -1.11
CA ARG A 112 -15.63 -9.77 -1.94
C ARG A 112 -16.48 -10.94 -1.44
N PHE A 113 -15.89 -11.86 -0.68
CA PHE A 113 -16.59 -12.94 0.02
C PHE A 113 -16.97 -12.55 1.46
N GLY A 114 -16.73 -11.31 1.89
CA GLY A 114 -16.97 -10.85 3.26
C GLY A 114 -15.94 -11.35 4.26
N VAL A 115 -14.79 -11.87 3.80
CA VAL A 115 -13.72 -12.37 4.67
C VAL A 115 -12.60 -11.34 4.77
N VAL A 116 -12.24 -10.97 6.00
CA VAL A 116 -11.11 -10.07 6.27
C VAL A 116 -9.97 -10.92 6.82
N ALA A 117 -8.97 -11.22 5.98
CA ALA A 117 -7.82 -12.02 6.40
C ALA A 117 -6.88 -11.24 7.32
N ASP A 118 -6.22 -11.95 8.25
CA ASP A 118 -5.14 -11.42 9.06
C ASP A 118 -3.82 -11.39 8.25
N ASP A 119 -3.51 -10.25 7.65
CA ASP A 119 -2.27 -10.03 6.88
C ASP A 119 -1.15 -9.48 7.77
N SER A 120 -0.17 -10.33 8.06
CA SER A 120 0.96 -9.98 8.94
C SER A 120 1.81 -8.82 8.41
N GLY A 121 1.83 -8.62 7.09
CA GLY A 121 2.59 -7.54 6.46
C GLY A 121 1.81 -6.23 6.33
N GLY A 122 0.52 -6.22 6.65
CA GLY A 122 -0.34 -5.03 6.64
C GLY A 122 -0.41 -4.28 5.30
N THR A 123 -1.04 -3.11 5.34
CA THR A 123 -1.11 -2.18 4.20
C THR A 123 -0.15 -1.01 4.43
N PRO A 124 0.71 -0.64 3.47
CA PRO A 124 1.55 0.56 3.61
C PRO A 124 0.70 1.80 3.89
N LEU A 125 1.06 2.59 4.91
CA LEU A 125 0.30 3.77 5.32
C LEU A 125 0.16 4.77 4.16
N ALA A 126 1.20 4.89 3.32
CA ALA A 126 1.21 5.73 2.12
C ALA A 126 0.08 5.44 1.12
N ASN A 127 -0.47 4.23 1.13
CA ASN A 127 -1.54 3.81 0.22
C ASN A 127 -2.94 4.01 0.82
N THR A 128 -3.05 4.51 2.05
CA THR A 128 -4.34 4.80 2.69
C THR A 128 -4.96 6.08 2.14
N PRO A 129 -6.29 6.21 2.10
CA PRO A 129 -6.96 7.39 1.54
C PRO A 129 -6.52 8.72 2.19
N ALA A 130 -6.34 8.76 3.50
CA ALA A 130 -5.93 9.98 4.20
C ALA A 130 -4.48 10.37 3.87
N ALA A 131 -3.56 9.39 3.83
CA ALA A 131 -2.17 9.64 3.43
C ALA A 131 -2.06 10.04 1.95
N SER A 132 -2.87 9.47 1.07
CA SER A 132 -2.90 9.87 -0.34
C SER A 132 -3.44 11.28 -0.53
N LEU A 133 -4.45 11.70 0.25
CA LEU A 133 -4.93 13.09 0.25
C LEU A 133 -3.81 14.06 0.62
N LEU A 134 -3.09 13.78 1.72
CA LEU A 134 -1.95 14.58 2.16
C LEU A 134 -0.88 14.66 1.07
N ARG A 135 -0.46 13.52 0.52
CA ARG A 135 0.55 13.47 -0.55
C ARG A 135 0.13 14.30 -1.76
N LEU A 136 -1.11 14.14 -2.24
CA LEU A 136 -1.62 14.90 -3.38
C LEU A 136 -1.64 16.41 -3.10
N ALA A 137 -1.99 16.82 -1.88
CA ALA A 137 -1.94 18.22 -1.47
C ALA A 137 -0.51 18.77 -1.48
N LEU A 138 0.46 18.02 -0.95
CA LEU A 138 1.87 18.41 -0.94
C LEU A 138 2.45 18.51 -2.36
N GLU A 139 2.17 17.53 -3.21
CA GLU A 139 2.59 17.54 -4.62
C GLU A 139 2.01 18.73 -5.37
N ALA A 140 0.68 18.93 -5.30
CA ALA A 140 -0.01 20.03 -5.95
C ALA A 140 0.51 21.40 -5.51
N LEU A 141 0.91 21.51 -4.24
CA LEU A 141 1.35 22.77 -3.66
C LEU A 141 2.85 23.05 -3.88
N PHE A 142 3.74 22.08 -3.69
CA PHE A 142 5.18 22.35 -3.81
C PHE A 142 5.76 22.06 -5.20
N ARG A 143 5.01 21.35 -6.06
CA ARG A 143 5.40 21.04 -7.45
C ARG A 143 4.31 21.49 -8.42
N PRO A 144 4.09 22.81 -8.58
CA PRO A 144 3.07 23.32 -9.48
C PRO A 144 3.39 22.96 -10.94
N GLY A 145 2.35 22.88 -11.76
CA GLY A 145 2.48 22.66 -13.20
C GLY A 145 2.01 21.29 -13.70
N ASP A 146 1.56 20.39 -12.83
CA ASP A 146 0.92 19.12 -13.22
C ASP A 146 -0.62 19.19 -13.11
N PRO A 147 -1.35 19.32 -14.23
CA PRO A 147 -2.81 19.30 -14.23
C PRO A 147 -3.39 17.97 -13.71
N VAL A 148 -2.69 16.85 -13.89
CA VAL A 148 -3.17 15.52 -13.49
C VAL A 148 -3.12 15.37 -11.97
N GLY A 149 -2.03 15.81 -11.33
CA GLY A 149 -1.90 15.90 -9.88
C GLY A 149 -2.98 16.80 -9.26
N LEU A 150 -3.23 17.99 -9.83
CA LEU A 150 -4.31 18.87 -9.37
C LEU A 150 -5.68 18.20 -9.47
N LEU A 151 -5.98 17.58 -10.61
CA LEU A 151 -7.25 16.91 -10.82
C LEU A 151 -7.43 15.71 -9.88
N SER A 152 -6.34 14.99 -9.59
CA SER A 152 -6.34 13.88 -8.63
C SER A 152 -6.70 14.34 -7.22
N LEU A 153 -6.20 15.51 -6.79
CA LEU A 153 -6.60 16.13 -5.53
C LEU A 153 -8.08 16.55 -5.54
N LEU A 154 -8.52 17.28 -6.58
CA LEU A 154 -9.89 17.78 -6.70
C LEU A 154 -10.95 16.66 -6.72
N LYS A 155 -10.60 15.50 -7.28
CA LYS A 155 -11.50 14.33 -7.34
C LYS A 155 -11.34 13.37 -6.18
N HIS A 156 -10.43 13.62 -5.25
CA HIS A 156 -10.13 12.71 -4.16
C HIS A 156 -11.39 12.40 -3.32
N PRO A 157 -11.63 11.13 -2.92
CA PRO A 157 -12.83 10.75 -2.15
C PRO A 157 -13.01 11.50 -0.84
N LEU A 158 -11.90 11.75 -0.13
CA LEU A 158 -11.89 12.47 1.15
C LEU A 158 -11.74 13.99 1.02
N LEU A 159 -11.77 14.58 -0.18
CA LEU A 159 -11.82 16.03 -0.29
C LEU A 159 -13.24 16.50 0.10
N GLY A 160 -13.35 17.22 1.21
CA GLY A 160 -14.61 17.70 1.77
C GLY A 160 -14.74 19.22 1.79
N LEU A 161 -13.70 19.96 2.24
CA LEU A 161 -13.69 21.42 2.34
C LEU A 161 -14.89 22.04 3.11
N GLY A 162 -15.52 21.26 3.99
CA GLY A 162 -16.75 21.66 4.68
C GLY A 162 -17.97 21.78 3.78
N LEU A 163 -18.00 21.03 2.67
CA LEU A 163 -19.09 21.01 1.68
C LEU A 163 -19.68 19.61 1.57
N GLU A 164 -20.89 19.53 1.04
CA GLU A 164 -21.53 18.27 0.68
C GLU A 164 -20.75 17.56 -0.44
N ARG A 165 -20.65 16.23 -0.36
CA ARG A 165 -19.84 15.45 -1.32
C ARG A 165 -20.30 15.63 -2.76
N ALA A 166 -21.61 15.78 -2.98
CA ALA A 166 -22.19 16.04 -4.29
C ALA A 166 -21.72 17.38 -4.88
N ASP A 167 -21.67 18.43 -4.06
CA ASP A 167 -21.22 19.76 -4.46
C ASP A 167 -19.73 19.76 -4.79
N VAL A 168 -18.89 19.10 -3.96
CA VAL A 168 -17.45 18.95 -4.23
C VAL A 168 -17.22 18.27 -5.58
N ARG A 169 -17.90 17.14 -5.82
CA ARG A 169 -17.74 16.39 -7.07
C ARG A 169 -18.17 17.22 -8.28
N HIS A 170 -19.32 17.88 -8.20
CA HIS A 170 -19.83 18.69 -9.31
C HIS A 170 -18.90 19.89 -9.61
N ALA A 171 -18.43 20.58 -8.56
CA ALA A 171 -17.46 21.66 -8.70
C ALA A 171 -16.14 21.17 -9.30
N ALA A 172 -15.60 20.03 -8.85
CA ALA A 172 -14.38 19.45 -9.40
C ALA A 172 -14.49 19.13 -10.89
N GLU A 173 -15.62 18.57 -11.34
CA GLU A 173 -15.91 18.31 -12.75
C GLU A 173 -15.97 19.62 -13.56
N LEU A 174 -16.59 20.67 -13.01
CA LEU A 174 -16.66 21.98 -13.67
C LEU A 174 -15.28 22.66 -13.75
N ILE A 175 -14.51 22.63 -12.68
CA ILE A 175 -13.15 23.18 -12.63
C ILE A 175 -12.26 22.45 -13.65
N GLU A 176 -12.40 21.13 -13.77
CA GLU A 176 -11.70 20.38 -14.82
C GLU A 176 -12.05 20.92 -16.21
N LEU A 177 -13.34 21.03 -16.52
CA LEU A 177 -13.83 21.47 -17.82
C LEU A 177 -13.34 22.87 -18.21
N VAL A 178 -13.38 23.80 -17.25
CA VAL A 178 -13.09 25.23 -17.50
C VAL A 178 -11.59 25.52 -17.38
N ALA A 179 -10.94 25.07 -16.31
CA ALA A 179 -9.59 25.51 -15.94
C ALA A 179 -8.50 24.52 -16.36
N LEU A 180 -8.79 23.21 -16.46
CA LEU A 180 -7.79 22.15 -16.64
C LEU A 180 -7.83 21.45 -18.01
N ARG A 181 -8.76 21.80 -18.90
CA ARG A 181 -8.80 21.31 -20.29
C ARG A 181 -8.29 22.33 -21.30
N GLY A 182 -7.69 21.83 -22.38
CA GLY A 182 -7.32 22.65 -23.55
C GLY A 182 -6.10 23.55 -23.34
N GLY A 183 -4.91 22.96 -23.25
CA GLY A 183 -3.63 23.68 -23.22
C GLY A 183 -3.49 24.59 -22.00
N THR A 184 -3.45 24.00 -20.81
CA THR A 184 -3.54 24.72 -19.52
C THR A 184 -2.20 25.28 -19.02
N GLY A 185 -1.15 25.10 -19.82
CA GLY A 185 0.20 25.50 -19.45
C GLY A 185 0.66 24.76 -18.19
N ARG A 186 1.21 25.52 -17.24
CA ARG A 186 1.62 25.02 -15.92
C ARG A 186 0.67 25.59 -14.86
N PRO A 187 -0.46 24.92 -14.57
CA PRO A 187 -1.40 25.40 -13.58
C PRO A 187 -0.79 25.29 -12.18
N ASP A 188 -1.12 26.25 -11.33
CA ASP A 188 -0.72 26.28 -9.92
C ASP A 188 -1.98 26.27 -9.05
N ILE A 189 -2.02 25.40 -8.04
CA ILE A 189 -3.16 25.29 -7.14
C ILE A 189 -3.50 26.59 -6.40
N VAL A 190 -2.49 27.42 -6.12
CA VAL A 190 -2.68 28.70 -5.39
C VAL A 190 -3.34 29.74 -6.28
N SER A 191 -3.03 29.73 -7.59
CA SER A 191 -3.61 30.64 -8.58
C SER A 191 -4.76 30.03 -9.39
N LEU A 192 -5.22 28.83 -8.99
CA LEU A 192 -6.29 28.11 -9.66
C LEU A 192 -7.62 28.89 -9.68
N PRO A 193 -8.01 29.63 -8.62
CA PRO A 193 -9.19 30.50 -8.67
C PRO A 193 -9.09 31.55 -9.79
N GLU A 194 -7.95 32.23 -9.89
CA GLU A 194 -7.69 33.26 -10.89
C GLU A 194 -7.64 32.66 -12.31
N LEU A 195 -7.05 31.47 -12.46
CA LEU A 195 -7.03 30.73 -13.73
C LEU A 195 -8.45 30.34 -14.18
N PHE A 196 -9.29 29.88 -13.24
CA PHE A 196 -10.67 29.52 -13.52
C PHE A 196 -11.46 30.73 -14.04
N GLU A 197 -11.36 31.88 -13.38
CA GLU A 197 -12.03 33.12 -13.83
C GLU A 197 -11.54 33.55 -15.21
N ALA A 198 -10.23 33.61 -15.42
CA ALA A 198 -9.65 34.01 -16.70
C ALA A 198 -10.13 33.11 -17.86
N ARG A 199 -10.19 31.79 -17.62
CA ARG A 199 -10.68 30.81 -18.60
C ARG A 199 -12.18 30.93 -18.83
N LEU A 200 -12.97 31.12 -17.78
CA LEU A 200 -14.42 31.27 -17.87
C LEU A 200 -14.80 32.51 -18.71
N THR A 201 -14.16 33.65 -18.46
CA THR A 201 -14.37 34.88 -19.24
C THR A 201 -13.91 34.71 -20.70
N GLY A 202 -12.75 34.08 -20.92
CA GLY A 202 -12.22 33.84 -22.26
C GLY A 202 -13.13 32.94 -23.11
N LEU A 203 -13.79 31.96 -22.50
CA LEU A 203 -14.77 31.11 -23.18
C LEU A 203 -16.03 31.89 -23.59
N GLY A 204 -16.49 32.82 -22.74
CA GLY A 204 -17.66 33.66 -23.04
C GLY A 204 -17.47 34.58 -24.25
N GLY A 205 -16.24 35.07 -24.47
CA GLY A 205 -15.91 36.00 -25.56
C GLY A 205 -15.32 35.37 -26.83
N GLY A 206 -15.12 34.04 -26.87
CA GLY A 206 -14.49 33.35 -28.00
C GLY A 206 -15.43 33.10 -29.19
N SER A 207 -14.87 33.06 -30.41
CA SER A 207 -15.65 32.83 -31.65
C SER A 207 -16.25 31.42 -31.76
N ARG A 208 -15.75 30.44 -30.99
CA ARG A 208 -16.25 29.06 -30.97
C ARG A 208 -16.28 28.52 -29.54
N GLN A 209 -17.47 28.55 -28.94
CA GLN A 209 -17.71 28.00 -27.61
C GLN A 209 -17.76 26.46 -27.64
N PRO A 210 -17.21 25.78 -26.63
CA PRO A 210 -17.39 24.34 -26.48
C PRO A 210 -18.87 23.95 -26.30
N PHE A 211 -19.25 22.76 -26.76
CA PHE A 211 -20.65 22.29 -26.70
C PHE A 211 -21.23 22.23 -25.28
N TRP A 212 -20.39 22.10 -24.26
CA TRP A 212 -20.78 22.03 -22.86
C TRP A 212 -20.97 23.41 -22.21
N PHE A 213 -20.50 24.50 -22.85
CA PHE A 213 -20.55 25.85 -22.28
C PHE A 213 -22.00 26.32 -22.05
N SER A 214 -22.92 25.99 -22.96
CA SER A 214 -24.34 26.30 -22.81
C SER A 214 -25.04 25.56 -21.68
N ARG A 215 -24.41 24.52 -21.12
CA ARG A 215 -24.93 23.76 -19.97
C ARG A 215 -24.47 24.33 -18.63
N LEU A 216 -23.61 25.35 -18.63
CA LEU A 216 -23.19 26.02 -17.42
C LEU A 216 -24.34 26.85 -16.86
N THR A 217 -24.59 26.68 -15.56
CA THR A 217 -25.55 27.50 -14.82
C THR A 217 -24.81 28.45 -13.89
N VAL A 218 -25.45 29.58 -13.57
CA VAL A 218 -24.93 30.53 -12.57
C VAL A 218 -24.61 29.80 -11.25
N ARG A 219 -25.55 28.95 -10.80
CA ARG A 219 -25.38 28.12 -9.61
C ARG A 219 -24.15 27.22 -9.67
N SER A 220 -23.95 26.49 -10.78
CA SER A 220 -22.77 25.61 -10.91
C SER A 220 -21.44 26.38 -10.86
N ILE A 221 -21.40 27.58 -11.46
CA ILE A 221 -20.23 28.46 -11.45
C ILE A 221 -19.97 28.96 -10.01
N GLU A 222 -21.00 29.37 -9.28
CA GLU A 222 -20.90 29.78 -7.89
C GLU A 222 -20.41 28.64 -6.98
N THR A 223 -20.88 27.42 -7.19
CA THR A 223 -20.40 26.24 -6.46
C THR A 223 -18.90 26.00 -6.72
N ALA A 224 -18.45 26.10 -7.98
CA ALA A 224 -17.02 25.96 -8.31
C ALA A 224 -16.17 27.08 -7.68
N ARG A 225 -16.63 28.34 -7.72
CA ARG A 225 -15.96 29.47 -7.06
C ARG A 225 -15.83 29.28 -5.55
N ASN A 226 -16.91 28.86 -4.90
CA ASN A 226 -16.91 28.57 -3.47
C ASN A 226 -15.90 27.45 -3.11
N LEU A 227 -15.87 26.37 -3.90
CA LEU A 227 -14.89 25.31 -3.71
C LEU A 227 -13.45 25.83 -3.87
N LEU A 228 -13.18 26.60 -4.92
CA LEU A 228 -11.85 27.13 -5.21
C LEU A 228 -11.34 28.06 -4.10
N GLU A 229 -12.22 28.91 -3.56
CA GLU A 229 -11.88 29.80 -2.45
C GLU A 229 -11.60 29.00 -1.16
N ARG A 230 -12.44 28.01 -0.84
CA ARG A 230 -12.21 27.13 0.32
C ARG A 230 -10.94 26.30 0.17
N LEU A 231 -10.63 25.84 -1.04
CA LEU A 231 -9.40 25.11 -1.33
C LEU A 231 -8.17 26.00 -1.08
N LYS A 232 -8.20 27.24 -1.57
CA LYS A 232 -7.13 28.23 -1.33
C LYS A 232 -6.93 28.49 0.16
N GLN A 233 -8.01 28.65 0.91
CA GLN A 233 -7.97 28.83 2.37
C GLN A 233 -7.43 27.59 3.10
N ALA A 234 -7.85 26.39 2.70
CA ALA A 234 -7.38 25.14 3.31
C ALA A 234 -5.87 24.92 3.12
N LEU A 235 -5.33 25.34 1.98
CA LEU A 235 -3.91 25.21 1.65
C LEU A 235 -3.04 26.35 2.20
N ALA A 236 -3.64 27.45 2.66
CA ALA A 236 -2.92 28.64 3.13
C ALA A 236 -1.81 28.37 4.17
N PRO A 237 -2.01 27.49 5.18
CA PRO A 237 -0.96 27.18 6.16
C PRO A 237 0.33 26.65 5.54
N LEU A 238 0.24 25.76 4.56
CA LEU A 238 1.41 25.25 3.84
C LEU A 238 1.88 26.20 2.73
N ALA A 239 0.97 26.92 2.08
CA ALA A 239 1.32 27.86 1.01
C ALA A 239 2.26 28.96 1.52
N ALA A 240 2.14 29.34 2.79
CA ALA A 240 3.02 30.30 3.47
C ALA A 240 4.51 29.88 3.51
N PHE A 241 4.82 28.59 3.30
CA PHE A 241 6.19 28.08 3.26
C PHE A 241 6.79 28.08 1.85
N ARG A 242 6.01 28.37 0.79
CA ARG A 242 6.56 28.41 -0.58
C ARG A 242 7.69 29.43 -0.69
N GLY A 243 8.80 29.02 -1.30
CA GLY A 243 10.00 29.85 -1.48
C GLY A 243 10.82 30.04 -0.21
N ARG A 244 10.56 29.28 0.85
CA ARG A 244 11.41 29.24 2.05
C ARG A 244 12.47 28.14 1.88
N ASP A 245 13.73 28.52 2.02
CA ASP A 245 14.87 27.59 1.92
C ASP A 245 15.27 26.99 3.29
N ASP A 246 14.74 27.54 4.38
CA ASP A 246 15.06 27.15 5.76
C ASP A 246 13.77 26.94 6.56
N ALA A 247 13.01 25.91 6.17
CA ALA A 247 11.74 25.56 6.80
C ALA A 247 11.97 24.50 7.89
N ASP A 248 11.47 24.79 9.09
CA ASP A 248 11.52 23.86 10.24
C ASP A 248 10.57 22.67 10.05
N LEU A 249 11.07 21.46 10.34
CA LEU A 249 10.31 20.22 10.26
C LEU A 249 9.00 20.29 11.06
N ALA A 250 9.07 20.70 12.33
CA ALA A 250 7.89 20.71 13.19
C ALA A 250 6.84 21.73 12.71
N ALA A 251 7.28 22.87 12.18
CA ALA A 251 6.42 23.87 11.57
C ALA A 251 5.71 23.33 10.31
N LEU A 252 6.44 22.65 9.41
CA LEU A 252 5.88 22.03 8.21
C LEU A 252 4.92 20.88 8.52
N VAL A 253 5.23 20.05 9.53
CA VAL A 253 4.31 19.00 10.00
C VAL A 253 3.03 19.63 10.53
N ARG A 254 3.10 20.64 11.41
CA ARG A 254 1.92 21.33 11.93
C ARG A 254 1.07 21.94 10.81
N ALA A 255 1.70 22.63 9.86
CA ALA A 255 1.00 23.17 8.70
C ALA A 255 0.35 22.07 7.86
N SER A 256 1.01 20.93 7.69
CA SER A 256 0.48 19.76 6.97
C SER A 256 -0.75 19.17 7.66
N VAL A 257 -0.74 19.05 8.99
CA VAL A 257 -1.91 18.58 9.76
C VAL A 257 -3.09 19.53 9.55
N VAL A 258 -2.89 20.84 9.75
CA VAL A 258 -3.96 21.84 9.59
C VAL A 258 -4.51 21.82 8.17
N THR A 259 -3.64 21.76 7.15
CA THR A 259 -4.09 21.67 5.76
C THR A 259 -4.85 20.38 5.49
N LEU A 260 -4.37 19.22 5.96
CA LEU A 260 -5.04 17.94 5.78
C LEU A 260 -6.45 17.95 6.41
N GLU A 261 -6.58 18.45 7.63
CA GLU A 261 -7.87 18.56 8.32
C GLU A 261 -8.81 19.52 7.60
N ASN A 262 -8.32 20.66 7.11
CA ASN A 262 -9.14 21.60 6.35
C ASN A 262 -9.62 21.00 5.01
N LEU A 263 -8.78 20.22 4.32
CA LEU A 263 -9.16 19.52 3.10
C LEU A 263 -10.18 18.41 3.38
N GLY A 264 -9.96 17.63 4.44
CA GLY A 264 -10.76 16.46 4.82
C GLY A 264 -12.06 16.77 5.57
N ARG A 265 -12.31 18.04 5.92
CA ARG A 265 -13.46 18.44 6.73
C ARG A 265 -14.78 18.15 6.00
N THR A 266 -15.66 17.41 6.65
CA THR A 266 -17.02 17.10 6.16
C THR A 266 -17.97 18.29 6.32
N ALA A 267 -19.15 18.25 5.69
CA ALA A 267 -20.12 19.35 5.69
C ALA A 267 -20.61 19.76 7.10
N ASP A 268 -20.67 18.80 8.03
CA ASP A 268 -20.98 19.01 9.45
C ASP A 268 -19.77 19.52 10.27
N GLY A 269 -18.62 19.72 9.62
CA GLY A 269 -17.39 20.17 10.26
C GLY A 269 -16.55 19.04 10.87
N GLY A 270 -17.00 17.79 10.75
CA GLY A 270 -16.31 16.61 11.29
C GLY A 270 -15.01 16.26 10.57
N LEU A 271 -14.20 15.44 11.25
CA LEU A 271 -12.96 14.82 10.74
C LEU A 271 -13.00 13.29 10.86
N GLY A 272 -14.18 12.73 11.17
CA GLY A 272 -14.35 11.31 11.47
C GLY A 272 -13.90 10.42 10.32
N GLU A 273 -14.27 10.74 9.08
CA GLU A 273 -13.87 9.97 7.90
C GLU A 273 -12.35 10.01 7.64
N LEU A 274 -11.69 11.14 7.96
CA LEU A 274 -10.27 11.32 7.76
C LEU A 274 -9.42 10.43 8.67
N TYR A 275 -9.87 10.26 9.92
CA TYR A 275 -9.19 9.47 10.95
C TYR A 275 -9.94 8.17 11.30
N ALA A 276 -10.78 7.67 10.41
CA ALA A 276 -11.55 6.45 10.63
C ALA A 276 -10.67 5.20 10.58
N GLY A 277 -10.90 4.29 11.55
CA GLY A 277 -10.28 2.97 11.62
C GLY A 277 -8.77 2.98 11.78
N ASP A 278 -8.17 1.79 11.65
CA ASP A 278 -6.74 1.57 11.92
C ASP A 278 -5.81 2.46 11.09
N ALA A 279 -6.20 2.75 9.84
CA ALA A 279 -5.43 3.62 8.97
C ALA A 279 -5.40 5.07 9.46
N GLY A 280 -6.55 5.58 9.90
CA GLY A 280 -6.67 6.92 10.44
C GLY A 280 -5.94 7.07 11.77
N GLU A 281 -6.09 6.10 12.66
CA GLU A 281 -5.37 6.06 13.95
C GLU A 281 -3.85 6.03 13.74
N LYS A 282 -3.37 5.20 12.81
CA LYS A 282 -1.94 5.08 12.50
C LYS A 282 -1.37 6.36 11.91
N LEU A 283 -2.12 7.05 11.03
CA LEU A 283 -1.73 8.35 10.50
C LEU A 283 -1.67 9.41 11.61
N ALA A 284 -2.67 9.45 12.49
CA ALA A 284 -2.71 10.38 13.62
C ALA A 284 -1.58 10.12 14.63
N GLU A 285 -1.22 8.86 14.87
CA GLU A 285 -0.04 8.48 15.67
C GLU A 285 1.24 9.01 15.03
N LEU A 286 1.48 8.73 13.74
CA LEU A 286 2.66 9.21 13.01
C LEU A 286 2.78 10.74 13.08
N LEU A 287 1.71 11.46 12.72
CA LEU A 287 1.72 12.92 12.70
C LEU A 287 1.98 13.52 14.09
N ARG A 288 1.39 12.95 15.15
CA ARG A 288 1.69 13.38 16.53
C ARG A 288 3.15 13.12 16.91
N GLY A 289 3.68 11.96 16.55
CA GLY A 289 5.09 11.61 16.76
C GLY A 289 6.03 12.60 16.06
N LEU A 290 5.72 12.99 14.82
CA LEU A 290 6.50 13.96 14.06
C LEU A 290 6.41 15.38 14.65
N VAL A 291 5.26 15.81 15.16
CA VAL A 291 5.13 17.11 15.86
C VAL A 291 5.92 17.12 17.17
N ALA A 292 5.98 16.00 17.88
CA ALA A 292 6.69 15.87 19.15
C ALA A 292 8.21 15.67 18.98
N ALA A 293 8.69 15.37 17.77
CA ALA A 293 10.10 15.17 17.52
C ALA A 293 10.89 16.48 17.73
N SER A 294 11.94 16.42 18.55
CA SER A 294 12.79 17.57 18.90
C SER A 294 14.04 17.71 18.03
N ALA A 295 14.00 17.20 16.80
CA ALA A 295 15.12 17.29 15.88
C ALA A 295 15.15 18.67 15.20
N SER A 296 16.25 19.40 15.35
CA SER A 296 16.50 20.62 14.58
C SER A 296 16.92 20.24 13.16
N LEU A 297 15.94 20.01 12.30
CA LEU A 297 16.15 19.72 10.89
C LEU A 297 15.46 20.82 10.07
N SER A 298 16.25 21.50 9.25
CA SER A 298 15.75 22.48 8.29
C SER A 298 16.20 22.14 6.87
N PHE A 299 15.34 22.50 5.92
CA PHE A 299 15.48 22.16 4.51
C PHE A 299 14.61 23.11 3.67
N ALA A 300 14.79 23.07 2.36
CA ALA A 300 13.97 23.86 1.47
C ALA A 300 12.55 23.30 1.47
N ALA A 301 11.53 24.17 1.59
CA ALA A 301 10.15 23.72 1.65
C ALA A 301 9.70 22.93 0.40
N THR A 302 10.40 23.12 -0.73
CA THR A 302 10.21 22.34 -1.97
C THR A 302 10.56 20.86 -1.84
N GLU A 303 11.40 20.49 -0.88
CA GLU A 303 11.79 19.09 -0.58
C GLU A 303 10.77 18.40 0.33
N TRP A 304 9.82 19.14 0.90
CA TRP A 304 8.86 18.62 1.86
C TRP A 304 8.02 17.43 1.37
N PRO A 305 7.55 17.38 0.09
CA PRO A 305 6.85 16.20 -0.42
C PRO A 305 7.69 14.92 -0.32
N ASP A 306 8.99 14.98 -0.64
CA ASP A 306 9.89 13.81 -0.61
C ASP A 306 10.18 13.39 0.83
N ILE A 307 10.41 14.35 1.72
CA ILE A 307 10.67 14.10 3.14
C ILE A 307 9.44 13.46 3.79
N MET A 308 8.24 14.01 3.58
CA MET A 308 7.01 13.41 4.09
C MET A 308 6.80 12.00 3.52
N ALA A 309 7.05 11.78 2.23
CA ALA A 309 6.97 10.45 1.63
C ALA A 309 7.95 9.46 2.29
N ALA A 310 9.18 9.88 2.57
CA ALA A 310 10.18 9.07 3.26
C ALA A 310 9.79 8.76 4.72
N LEU A 311 9.18 9.72 5.42
CA LEU A 311 8.71 9.55 6.81
C LEU A 311 7.51 8.60 6.89
N ILE A 312 6.62 8.60 5.90
CA ILE A 312 5.45 7.70 5.84
C ILE A 312 5.84 6.30 5.35
N ALA A 313 6.85 6.17 4.48
CA ALA A 313 7.25 4.91 3.85
C ALA A 313 7.45 3.70 4.79
N PRO A 314 8.07 3.81 5.98
CA PRO A 314 8.25 2.67 6.88
C PRO A 314 6.95 2.26 7.60
N GLU A 315 5.93 3.12 7.62
CA GLU A 315 4.71 2.87 8.38
C GLU A 315 3.78 1.90 7.65
N THR A 316 3.26 0.94 8.42
CA THR A 316 2.29 -0.05 7.95
C THR A 316 1.07 -0.05 8.87
N VAL A 317 -0.10 -0.14 8.26
CA VAL A 317 -1.39 -0.29 8.93
C VAL A 317 -1.67 -1.78 9.05
N LYS A 318 -1.79 -2.25 10.29
CA LYS A 318 -2.22 -3.62 10.59
C LYS A 318 -3.65 -3.57 11.08
N PRO A 319 -4.55 -4.44 10.56
CA PRO A 319 -5.91 -4.53 11.05
C PRO A 319 -5.93 -4.86 12.55
N ALA A 320 -6.60 -4.06 13.39
CA ALA A 320 -6.56 -4.24 14.84
C ALA A 320 -7.68 -5.17 15.37
N GLN A 321 -8.86 -5.19 14.72
CA GLN A 321 -10.01 -6.00 15.12
C GLN A 321 -10.86 -6.44 13.93
N GLY A 322 -11.44 -7.65 14.00
CA GLY A 322 -12.42 -8.15 13.02
C GLY A 322 -11.86 -8.99 11.88
N THR A 323 -10.57 -9.37 11.92
CA THR A 323 -10.05 -10.39 11.03
C THR A 323 -10.68 -11.74 11.36
N ASP A 324 -11.08 -12.49 10.33
CA ASP A 324 -11.44 -13.88 10.51
C ASP A 324 -10.16 -14.61 10.92
N ARG A 325 -10.05 -14.95 12.21
CA ARG A 325 -8.88 -15.63 12.79
C ARG A 325 -8.57 -16.96 12.09
N ASN A 326 -9.48 -17.44 11.27
CA ASN A 326 -9.33 -18.66 10.52
C ASN A 326 -8.58 -18.46 9.20
N ILE A 327 -8.43 -17.24 8.67
CA ILE A 327 -7.62 -16.97 7.46
C ILE A 327 -6.50 -15.98 7.75
N ALA A 328 -5.26 -16.40 7.52
CA ALA A 328 -4.09 -15.55 7.65
C ALA A 328 -3.29 -15.43 6.34
N ILE A 329 -2.54 -14.34 6.20
CA ILE A 329 -1.57 -14.13 5.13
C ILE A 329 -0.21 -13.84 5.76
N TRP A 330 0.78 -14.67 5.43
CA TRP A 330 2.10 -14.64 6.05
C TRP A 330 3.21 -14.47 5.03
N GLY A 331 4.30 -13.86 5.47
CA GLY A 331 5.59 -14.01 4.82
C GLY A 331 6.22 -15.37 5.11
N ALA A 332 7.28 -15.70 4.37
CA ALA A 332 7.95 -16.98 4.47
C ALA A 332 8.62 -17.21 5.84
N LEU A 333 9.00 -16.15 6.57
CA LEU A 333 9.64 -16.27 7.87
C LEU A 333 8.61 -16.53 8.98
N GLU A 334 7.50 -15.79 8.94
CA GLU A 334 6.39 -15.90 9.89
C GLU A 334 5.76 -17.30 9.82
N ALA A 335 5.58 -17.83 8.61
CA ALA A 335 5.01 -19.15 8.38
C ALA A 335 5.79 -20.30 9.06
N ARG A 336 7.09 -20.12 9.34
CA ARG A 336 7.93 -21.16 9.97
C ARG A 336 7.51 -21.51 11.40
N LEU A 337 6.79 -20.62 12.07
CA LEU A 337 6.38 -20.78 13.47
C LEU A 337 4.90 -21.05 13.63
N GLN A 338 4.16 -21.21 12.53
CA GLN A 338 2.71 -21.34 12.54
C GLN A 338 2.26 -22.70 12.01
N THR A 339 1.05 -23.11 12.35
CA THR A 339 0.43 -24.35 11.88
C THR A 339 -1.03 -24.10 11.55
N VAL A 340 -1.47 -24.60 10.40
CA VAL A 340 -2.83 -24.49 9.84
C VAL A 340 -3.23 -25.81 9.21
N ASP A 341 -4.53 -25.99 9.02
CA ASP A 341 -5.11 -27.18 8.39
C ASP A 341 -4.93 -27.13 6.87
N THR A 342 -5.05 -25.94 6.27
CA THR A 342 -4.78 -25.70 4.85
C THR A 342 -3.72 -24.62 4.65
N LEU A 343 -2.64 -24.94 3.95
CA LEU A 343 -1.59 -23.98 3.59
C LEU A 343 -1.58 -23.81 2.07
N VAL A 344 -1.70 -22.57 1.60
CA VAL A 344 -1.54 -22.21 0.20
C VAL A 344 -0.23 -21.45 0.05
N ILE A 345 0.66 -21.91 -0.83
CA ILE A 345 1.91 -21.20 -1.14
C ILE A 345 1.73 -20.50 -2.49
N GLY A 346 1.75 -19.17 -2.48
CA GLY A 346 1.45 -18.35 -3.65
C GLY A 346 2.67 -17.67 -4.24
N GLY A 347 2.59 -17.39 -5.54
CA GLY A 347 3.58 -16.63 -6.29
C GLY A 347 4.87 -17.40 -6.50
N LEU A 348 4.81 -18.74 -6.70
CA LEU A 348 5.93 -19.68 -6.90
C LEU A 348 6.68 -19.45 -8.21
N ASN A 349 7.02 -18.19 -8.49
CA ASN A 349 7.73 -17.72 -9.66
C ASN A 349 9.19 -17.39 -9.31
N GLU A 350 10.06 -17.46 -10.32
CA GLU A 350 11.46 -17.07 -10.18
C GLU A 350 11.58 -15.63 -9.69
N GLY A 351 12.44 -15.39 -8.71
CA GLY A 351 12.67 -14.07 -8.11
C GLY A 351 11.81 -13.77 -6.89
N VAL A 352 10.66 -14.45 -6.74
CA VAL A 352 9.89 -14.50 -5.48
C VAL A 352 10.34 -15.71 -4.66
N TRP A 353 10.43 -16.88 -5.30
CA TRP A 353 10.93 -18.12 -4.72
C TRP A 353 12.03 -18.72 -5.62
N PRO A 354 13.32 -18.70 -5.21
CA PRO A 354 13.87 -17.98 -4.06
C PRO A 354 13.93 -16.47 -4.32
N ARG A 355 13.76 -15.69 -3.24
CA ARG A 355 13.94 -14.24 -3.32
C ARG A 355 15.39 -13.91 -3.70
N LYS A 356 15.57 -13.10 -4.74
CA LYS A 356 16.90 -12.59 -5.09
C LYS A 356 17.41 -11.75 -3.89
N PRO A 357 18.58 -12.07 -3.31
CA PRO A 357 19.09 -11.29 -2.20
C PRO A 357 19.44 -9.90 -2.71
N GLU A 358 18.76 -8.89 -2.17
CA GLU A 358 19.08 -7.49 -2.43
C GLU A 358 20.49 -7.20 -1.90
N SER A 359 21.31 -6.60 -2.75
CA SER A 359 22.61 -6.08 -2.32
C SER A 359 22.37 -4.99 -1.29
N ASP A 360 22.94 -5.17 -0.11
CA ASP A 360 22.91 -4.16 0.93
C ASP A 360 23.58 -2.88 0.40
N ARG A 361 22.92 -1.75 0.63
CA ARG A 361 23.34 -0.44 0.09
C ARG A 361 24.66 0.04 0.68
N PHE A 362 25.08 -0.52 1.81
CA PHE A 362 26.30 -0.14 2.51
C PHE A 362 27.34 -1.26 2.57
N MET A 363 26.92 -2.52 2.59
CA MET A 363 27.82 -3.66 2.69
C MET A 363 27.80 -4.52 1.42
N SER A 364 28.95 -4.59 0.73
CA SER A 364 29.11 -5.54 -0.37
C SER A 364 29.01 -6.98 0.13
N ARG A 365 28.66 -7.92 -0.75
CA ARG A 365 28.59 -9.37 -0.42
C ARG A 365 29.91 -9.88 0.19
N LEU A 366 31.05 -9.37 -0.27
CA LEU A 366 32.39 -9.71 0.22
C LEU A 366 32.64 -9.26 1.67
N MET A 367 31.94 -8.23 2.15
CA MET A 367 32.08 -7.72 3.52
C MET A 367 31.21 -8.48 4.53
N LYS A 368 30.31 -9.37 4.06
CA LYS A 368 29.38 -10.15 4.90
C LYS A 368 29.83 -11.59 5.18
N THR A 369 30.85 -12.04 4.47
CA THR A 369 31.54 -13.33 4.67
C THR A 369 32.70 -13.16 5.61
#